data_AF-D8F8W9-F1
#
_entry.id   AF-D8F8W9-F1
#
_cell.length_a   1.000
_cell.length_b   1.000
_cell.length_c   1.000
_cell.angle_alpha   90.00
_cell.angle_beta   90.00
_cell.angle_gamma   90.00
#
_symmetry.space_group_name_H-M   'P 1'
#
loop_
_entity.id
_entity.type
_entity.pdbx_description
1 polymer ?
#
loop_
_entity_poly.entity_id
_entity_poly.type
_entity_poly.pdbx_seq_one_letter_code
_entity_poly.pdbx_strand_id
1 'polypeptide(L)'
;MAEKATDFGFMATGIGSVPFLEMEETCREIVRLFPRMPFWPQFVKRSYFEDMSVQYSEGLPLIEVNQEKRTLKVSASDKRESELVSFYERFFSHDIDGFAISAAYAPGLYILMDALRKIEAGQNGYVKGQTVGPITLTSGILGLDGKPVIHDSELSEAMIRGLAIKALWQVRFLERSGRRPVIFLDEPSLSGFGSAFSSIQRQHVIEMLQMVVSYIKEHSDSLVGIHCCGNTDWSMILAAGPDIINFDAFAFMEHFLLYPEELSAFLKAGGTIAWGIVPTADFTGDESAVDLLKKVKDGISTIAKNGVSHRLIAERSIITPSCGMGSMTPDDARSALNLLAGLRNAFQDQNL
;
A
#
# COMPACT_ATOMS: atom_id res chain seq x y z
N MET A 1 -20.18 1.90 -22.68
CA MET A 1 -20.24 0.51 -22.15
C MET A 1 -20.19 0.65 -20.64
N ALA A 2 -21.11 0.03 -19.91
CA ALA A 2 -21.06 0.09 -18.45
C ALA A 2 -19.72 -0.53 -18.01
N GLU A 3 -18.91 0.24 -17.29
CA GLU A 3 -17.68 -0.26 -16.68
C GLU A 3 -18.06 -1.48 -15.84
N LYS A 4 -17.53 -2.66 -16.19
CA LYS A 4 -17.86 -3.89 -15.46
C LYS A 4 -17.35 -3.68 -14.04
N ALA A 5 -18.25 -3.76 -13.07
CA ALA A 5 -17.90 -3.57 -11.66
C ALA A 5 -16.68 -4.44 -11.29
N THR A 6 -15.70 -3.84 -10.61
CA THR A 6 -14.49 -4.53 -10.13
C THR A 6 -14.89 -5.72 -9.26
N ASP A 7 -14.58 -6.93 -9.73
CA ASP A 7 -14.79 -8.19 -9.00
C ASP A 7 -13.41 -8.81 -8.69
N PHE A 8 -13.05 -8.74 -7.42
CA PHE A 8 -11.82 -9.33 -6.90
C PHE A 8 -11.99 -10.79 -6.50
N GLY A 9 -13.16 -11.21 -6.00
CA GLY A 9 -13.46 -12.60 -5.66
C GLY A 9 -12.35 -13.29 -4.85
N PHE A 10 -11.90 -12.66 -3.76
CA PHE A 10 -10.77 -13.11 -2.92
C PHE A 10 -9.46 -13.30 -3.70
N MET A 11 -9.16 -12.43 -4.66
CA MET A 11 -7.84 -12.33 -5.26
C MET A 11 -6.76 -12.17 -4.18
N ALA A 12 -5.60 -12.76 -4.40
CA ALA A 12 -4.47 -12.71 -3.48
C ALA A 12 -3.34 -11.80 -4.01
N THR A 13 -2.76 -10.99 -3.13
CA THR A 13 -1.56 -10.17 -3.39
C THR A 13 -0.74 -9.97 -2.11
N GLY A 14 0.54 -9.62 -2.25
CA GLY A 14 1.42 -9.26 -1.14
C GLY A 14 1.37 -7.77 -0.78
N ILE A 15 1.92 -7.44 0.40
CA ILE A 15 2.01 -6.05 0.90
C ILE A 15 3.16 -5.28 0.26
N GLY A 16 4.32 -5.89 -0.01
CA GLY A 16 5.42 -5.21 -0.71
C GLY A 16 6.80 -5.61 -0.20
N SER A 17 7.08 -5.35 1.08
CA SER A 17 8.40 -5.67 1.65
C SER A 17 8.60 -7.19 1.78
N VAL A 18 9.78 -7.64 1.34
CA VAL A 18 10.18 -9.06 1.35
C VAL A 18 11.60 -9.24 1.93
N PRO A 19 11.92 -10.40 2.54
CA PRO A 19 13.23 -10.65 3.12
C PRO A 19 14.25 -11.24 2.13
N PHE A 20 13.85 -11.45 0.87
CA PHE A 20 14.68 -12.10 -0.15
C PHE A 20 15.81 -11.20 -0.67
N LEU A 21 16.80 -11.81 -1.31
CA LEU A 21 17.90 -11.11 -2.00
C LEU A 21 17.93 -11.43 -3.50
N GLU A 22 17.49 -12.62 -3.90
CA GLU A 22 17.45 -13.08 -5.29
C GLU A 22 16.26 -12.45 -6.04
N MET A 23 16.48 -11.27 -6.63
CA MET A 23 15.40 -10.42 -7.15
C MET A 23 14.65 -11.04 -8.34
N GLU A 24 15.35 -11.63 -9.30
CA GLU A 24 14.73 -12.23 -10.49
C GLU A 24 13.90 -13.47 -10.15
N GLU A 25 14.42 -14.34 -9.27
CA GLU A 25 13.71 -15.52 -8.79
C GLU A 25 12.45 -15.11 -8.03
N THR A 26 12.58 -14.13 -7.13
CA THR A 26 11.46 -13.59 -6.35
C THR A 26 10.35 -13.04 -7.25
N CYS A 27 10.69 -12.22 -8.25
CA CYS A 27 9.69 -11.67 -9.18
C CYS A 27 8.99 -12.77 -9.98
N ARG A 28 9.74 -13.80 -10.42
CA ARG A 28 9.17 -14.96 -11.12
C ARG A 28 8.21 -15.76 -10.23
N GLU A 29 8.57 -15.96 -8.96
CA GLU A 29 7.73 -16.64 -7.99
C GLU A 29 6.44 -15.86 -7.70
N ILE A 30 6.52 -14.55 -7.53
CA ILE A 30 5.34 -13.68 -7.31
C ILE A 30 4.36 -13.79 -8.48
N VAL A 31 4.87 -13.70 -9.71
CA VAL A 31 4.05 -13.83 -10.92
C VAL A 31 3.39 -15.21 -11.02
N ARG A 32 4.09 -16.28 -10.61
CA ARG A 32 3.57 -17.65 -10.57
C ARG A 32 2.47 -17.81 -9.52
N LEU A 33 2.69 -17.29 -8.30
CA LEU A 33 1.76 -17.46 -7.18
C LEU A 33 0.52 -16.56 -7.32
N PHE A 34 0.69 -15.34 -7.83
CA PHE A 34 -0.35 -14.32 -7.90
C PHE A 34 -0.61 -13.81 -9.33
N PRO A 35 -0.96 -14.68 -10.29
CA PRO A 35 -1.02 -14.31 -11.71
C PRO A 35 -2.08 -13.24 -12.04
N ARG A 36 -3.11 -13.07 -11.21
CA ARG A 36 -4.16 -12.05 -11.40
C ARG A 36 -3.81 -10.69 -10.80
N MET A 37 -2.93 -10.65 -9.81
CA MET A 37 -2.51 -9.41 -9.11
C MET A 37 -1.10 -9.59 -8.51
N PRO A 38 -0.06 -9.71 -9.35
CA PRO A 38 1.32 -9.71 -8.88
C PRO A 38 1.64 -8.36 -8.22
N PHE A 39 2.43 -8.38 -7.15
CA PHE A 39 2.85 -7.19 -6.43
C PHE A 39 4.31 -6.86 -6.68
N TRP A 40 4.65 -5.59 -6.65
CA TRP A 40 6.04 -5.13 -6.64
C TRP A 40 6.73 -5.50 -5.31
N PRO A 41 7.77 -6.36 -5.31
CA PRO A 41 8.57 -6.63 -4.12
C PRO A 41 9.59 -5.51 -3.83
N GLN A 42 9.65 -5.08 -2.57
CA GLN A 42 10.70 -4.20 -2.03
C GLN A 42 11.69 -5.04 -1.22
N PHE A 43 12.96 -5.10 -1.65
CA PHE A 43 14.01 -5.93 -1.07
C PHE A 43 14.72 -5.19 0.08
N VAL A 44 13.99 -4.95 1.17
CA VAL A 44 14.43 -4.10 2.29
C VAL A 44 15.72 -4.54 3.00
N LYS A 45 16.15 -5.79 2.79
CA LYS A 45 17.42 -6.35 3.30
C LYS A 45 18.62 -6.07 2.39
N ARG A 46 18.40 -5.64 1.13
CA ARG A 46 19.45 -5.42 0.13
C ARG A 46 20.11 -4.05 0.27
N SER A 47 19.31 -2.98 0.39
CA SER A 47 19.79 -1.60 0.41
C SER A 47 18.87 -0.71 1.24
N TYR A 48 19.44 0.34 1.86
CA TYR A 48 18.65 1.37 2.53
C TYR A 48 17.79 2.19 1.56
N PHE A 49 18.12 2.22 0.26
CA PHE A 49 17.26 2.87 -0.74
C PHE A 49 15.91 2.17 -0.94
N GLU A 50 15.77 0.93 -0.47
CA GLU A 50 14.49 0.21 -0.50
C GLU A 50 13.69 0.34 0.79
N ASP A 51 14.16 1.13 1.75
CA ASP A 51 13.32 1.59 2.86
C ASP A 51 12.11 2.36 2.32
N MET A 52 10.94 2.14 2.91
CA MET A 52 9.67 2.66 2.35
C MET A 52 9.65 4.19 2.21
N SER A 53 10.28 4.91 3.14
CA SER A 53 10.34 6.38 3.11
C SER A 53 11.46 6.85 2.19
N VAL A 54 12.63 6.22 2.28
CA VAL A 54 13.79 6.57 1.44
C VAL A 54 13.48 6.36 -0.05
N GLN A 55 12.79 5.26 -0.38
CA GLN A 55 12.47 4.90 -1.75
C GLN A 55 11.69 6.00 -2.49
N TYR A 56 10.79 6.66 -1.77
CA TYR A 56 9.96 7.75 -2.29
C TYR A 56 10.56 9.14 -2.12
N SER A 57 11.70 9.22 -1.45
CA SER A 57 12.39 10.48 -1.20
C SER A 57 13.24 10.94 -2.39
N GLU A 58 13.53 10.05 -3.35
CA GLU A 58 14.32 10.35 -4.54
C GLU A 58 13.70 11.51 -5.35
N GLY A 59 14.47 12.58 -5.54
CA GLY A 59 14.05 13.75 -6.30
C GLY A 59 13.07 14.68 -5.57
N LEU A 60 12.73 14.42 -4.31
CA LEU A 60 12.00 15.38 -3.47
C LEU A 60 12.92 16.55 -3.05
N PRO A 61 12.38 17.77 -2.94
CA PRO A 61 13.18 18.94 -2.61
C PRO A 61 13.71 18.85 -1.19
N LEU A 62 14.94 19.33 -0.97
CA LEU A 62 15.51 19.50 0.36
C LEU A 62 15.62 18.21 1.18
N ILE A 63 15.71 17.06 0.53
CA ILE A 63 15.90 15.77 1.20
C ILE A 63 17.35 15.32 1.11
N GLU A 64 17.91 14.89 2.23
CA GLU A 64 19.20 14.23 2.33
C GLU A 64 19.02 12.79 2.83
N VAL A 65 19.53 11.84 2.04
CA VAL A 65 19.62 10.42 2.40
C VAL A 65 21.05 10.09 2.80
N ASN A 66 21.25 9.63 4.03
CA ASN A 66 22.54 9.10 4.49
C ASN A 66 22.46 7.58 4.64
N GLN A 67 23.06 6.84 3.70
CA GLN A 67 23.03 5.38 3.70
C GLN A 67 23.80 4.75 4.87
N GLU A 68 24.95 5.32 5.23
CA GLU A 68 25.81 4.80 6.31
C GLU A 68 25.12 4.91 7.67
N LYS A 69 24.53 6.07 7.94
CA LYS A 69 23.80 6.35 9.19
C LYS A 69 22.34 5.88 9.15
N ARG A 70 21.86 5.43 7.99
CA ARG A 70 20.47 5.07 7.72
C ARG A 70 19.49 6.15 8.19
N THR A 71 19.72 7.38 7.75
CA THR A 71 18.87 8.54 8.09
C THR A 71 18.30 9.21 6.86
N LEU A 72 17.08 9.73 7.00
CA LEU A 72 16.38 10.58 6.05
C LEU A 72 16.04 11.90 6.74
N LYS A 73 16.58 13.02 6.25
CA LYS A 73 16.44 14.33 6.90
C LYS A 73 16.26 15.45 5.88
N VAL A 74 15.79 16.59 6.36
CA VAL A 74 15.82 17.85 5.60
C VAL A 74 17.28 18.32 5.49
N SER A 75 17.69 18.67 4.27
CA SER A 75 19.00 19.23 3.98
C SER A 75 19.11 20.66 4.49
N ALA A 76 20.28 21.03 5.03
CA ALA A 76 20.61 22.39 5.44
C ALA A 76 21.00 23.27 4.23
N SER A 77 20.14 23.29 3.21
CA SER A 77 20.38 24.01 1.95
C SER A 77 20.03 25.49 2.09
N ASP A 78 20.98 26.38 1.74
CA ASP A 78 20.74 27.82 1.59
C ASP A 78 19.80 28.16 0.41
N LYS A 79 19.38 27.14 -0.36
CA LYS A 79 18.59 27.26 -1.59
C LYS A 79 17.13 26.82 -1.41
N ARG A 80 16.64 26.71 -0.17
CA ARG A 80 15.26 26.28 0.17
C ARG A 80 14.19 26.85 -0.77
N GLU A 81 14.15 28.16 -0.89
CA GLU A 81 13.15 28.84 -1.74
C GLU A 81 13.25 28.41 -3.21
N SER A 82 14.45 28.43 -3.80
CA SER A 82 14.63 28.04 -5.21
C SER A 82 14.36 26.56 -5.48
N GLU A 83 14.66 25.67 -4.54
CA GLU A 83 14.37 24.23 -4.67
C GLU A 83 12.86 23.97 -4.59
N LEU A 84 12.16 24.66 -3.70
CA LEU A 84 10.70 24.58 -3.60
C LEU A 84 10.01 25.17 -4.84
N VAL A 85 10.47 26.32 -5.34
CA VAL A 85 9.95 26.91 -6.59
C VAL A 85 10.10 25.91 -7.75
N SER A 86 11.28 25.35 -7.94
CA SER A 86 11.54 24.34 -8.98
C SER A 86 10.65 23.10 -8.81
N PHE A 87 10.47 22.62 -7.57
CA PHE A 87 9.56 21.52 -7.27
C PHE A 87 8.12 21.85 -7.66
N TYR A 88 7.60 23.01 -7.26
CA TYR A 88 6.22 23.42 -7.54
C TYR A 88 5.99 23.67 -9.03
N GLU A 89 6.95 24.25 -9.75
CA GLU A 89 6.88 24.41 -11.21
C GLU A 89 6.72 23.05 -11.90
N ARG A 90 7.48 22.03 -11.49
CA ARG A 90 7.38 20.66 -12.01
C ARG A 90 6.07 19.98 -11.64
N PHE A 91 5.62 20.15 -10.39
CA PHE A 91 4.35 19.61 -9.94
C PHE A 91 3.16 20.20 -10.72
N PHE A 92 3.10 21.53 -10.86
CA PHE A 92 1.99 22.20 -11.57
C PHE A 92 2.04 22.02 -13.08
N SER A 93 3.22 21.79 -13.66
CA SER A 93 3.37 21.41 -15.07
C SER A 93 3.10 19.92 -15.34
N HIS A 94 2.78 19.14 -14.30
CA HIS A 94 2.54 17.70 -14.39
C HIS A 94 3.73 16.94 -15.01
N ASP A 95 4.96 17.32 -14.62
CA ASP A 95 6.21 16.63 -15.01
C ASP A 95 6.34 15.27 -14.30
N ILE A 96 5.46 14.32 -14.65
CA ILE A 96 5.38 12.99 -14.01
C ILE A 96 6.72 12.24 -14.13
N ASP A 97 7.34 12.23 -15.31
CA ASP A 97 8.62 11.56 -15.55
C ASP A 97 9.75 12.17 -14.71
N GLY A 98 9.63 13.47 -14.43
CA GLY A 98 10.52 14.18 -13.54
C GLY A 98 10.54 13.68 -12.10
N PHE A 99 9.48 13.01 -11.66
CA PHE A 99 9.33 12.41 -10.34
C PHE A 99 9.58 10.89 -10.35
N ALA A 100 10.16 10.35 -11.42
CA ALA A 100 10.46 8.93 -11.51
C ALA A 100 11.26 8.39 -10.32
N ILE A 101 11.02 7.12 -9.97
CA ILE A 101 11.88 6.38 -9.03
C ILE A 101 12.79 5.50 -9.88
N SER A 102 14.10 5.68 -9.74
CA SER A 102 15.09 4.99 -10.55
C SER A 102 15.26 3.51 -10.16
N ALA A 103 15.87 2.73 -11.04
CA ALA A 103 16.21 1.34 -10.75
C ALA A 103 17.22 1.18 -9.59
N ALA A 104 17.91 2.25 -9.19
CA ALA A 104 18.77 2.24 -8.01
C ALA A 104 17.95 2.17 -6.71
N TYR A 105 16.83 2.90 -6.67
CA TYR A 105 15.90 2.93 -5.54
C TYR A 105 14.87 1.80 -5.59
N ALA A 106 14.44 1.37 -6.78
CA ALA A 106 13.35 0.41 -6.95
C ALA A 106 13.67 -0.75 -7.92
N PRO A 107 14.78 -1.50 -7.77
CA PRO A 107 15.16 -2.52 -8.76
C PRO A 107 14.08 -3.59 -8.96
N GLY A 108 13.39 -3.99 -7.88
CA GLY A 108 12.30 -4.94 -7.94
C GLY A 108 11.14 -4.52 -8.84
N LEU A 109 10.88 -3.22 -8.96
CA LEU A 109 9.80 -2.68 -9.81
C LEU A 109 10.13 -2.92 -11.28
N TYR A 110 11.36 -2.60 -11.66
CA TYR A 110 11.85 -2.77 -13.03
C TYR A 110 11.93 -4.25 -13.42
N ILE A 111 12.48 -5.10 -12.55
CA ILE A 111 12.59 -6.55 -12.79
C ILE A 111 11.20 -7.19 -12.90
N LEU A 112 10.25 -6.84 -12.03
CA LEU A 112 8.88 -7.31 -12.13
C LEU A 112 8.25 -6.91 -13.46
N MET A 113 8.40 -5.65 -13.88
CA MET A 113 7.82 -5.17 -15.14
C MET A 113 8.39 -5.91 -16.36
N ASP A 114 9.69 -6.21 -16.38
CA ASP A 114 10.29 -7.03 -17.43
C ASP A 114 9.80 -8.48 -17.41
N ALA A 115 9.49 -9.04 -16.24
CA ALA A 115 8.85 -10.35 -16.13
C ALA A 115 7.41 -10.31 -16.66
N LEU A 116 6.63 -9.27 -16.35
CA LEU A 116 5.24 -9.13 -16.76
C LEU A 116 5.08 -8.89 -18.27
N ARG A 117 6.04 -8.22 -18.92
CA ARG A 117 6.05 -8.05 -20.40
C ARG A 117 6.13 -9.37 -21.17
N LYS A 118 6.69 -10.40 -20.55
CA LYS A 118 6.87 -11.74 -21.16
C LYS A 118 5.60 -12.60 -21.06
N ILE A 119 4.55 -12.09 -20.42
CA ILE A 119 3.33 -12.84 -20.12
C ILE A 119 2.14 -12.01 -20.57
N GLU A 120 1.35 -12.55 -21.50
CA GLU A 120 0.11 -11.90 -21.95
C GLU A 120 -0.77 -11.54 -20.76
N ALA A 121 -1.21 -10.28 -20.72
CA ALA A 121 -2.19 -9.84 -19.74
C ALA A 121 -3.52 -10.52 -20.08
N GLY A 122 -3.96 -11.47 -19.25
CA GLY A 122 -5.34 -11.96 -19.30
C GLY A 122 -6.30 -10.77 -19.11
N GLN A 123 -7.52 -10.87 -19.68
CA GLN A 123 -8.48 -9.75 -19.81
C GLN A 123 -8.94 -9.05 -18.51
N ASN A 124 -8.45 -9.45 -17.32
CA ASN A 124 -8.80 -8.85 -16.02
C ASN A 124 -7.61 -8.89 -15.03
N GLY A 125 -6.39 -8.66 -15.52
CA GLY A 125 -5.19 -8.64 -14.68
C GLY A 125 -4.98 -7.28 -14.01
N TYR A 126 -4.63 -7.32 -12.72
CA TYR A 126 -4.14 -6.18 -11.96
C TYR A 126 -2.64 -6.26 -11.78
N VAL A 127 -2.00 -5.17 -11.38
CA VAL A 127 -0.63 -5.18 -10.86
C VAL A 127 -0.58 -4.25 -9.66
N LYS A 128 -0.06 -4.75 -8.54
CA LYS A 128 -0.07 -4.02 -7.28
C LYS A 128 1.26 -3.29 -7.09
N GLY A 129 1.17 -1.99 -6.87
CA GLY A 129 2.24 -1.12 -6.40
C GLY A 129 1.92 -0.56 -5.01
N GLN A 130 2.88 0.16 -4.43
CA GLN A 130 2.71 0.79 -3.13
C GLN A 130 3.66 1.94 -2.93
N THR A 131 3.21 2.89 -2.14
CA THR A 131 3.99 3.99 -1.60
C THR A 131 3.88 4.01 -0.09
N VAL A 132 4.87 4.58 0.59
CA VAL A 132 4.64 5.10 1.95
C VAL A 132 3.49 6.11 1.91
N GLY A 133 2.65 6.13 2.94
CA GLY A 133 1.60 7.12 3.06
C GLY A 133 2.10 8.46 3.59
N PRO A 134 1.35 9.56 3.36
CA PRO A 134 1.77 10.90 3.71
C PRO A 134 2.05 11.12 5.20
N ILE A 135 1.31 10.48 6.11
CA ILE A 135 1.51 10.63 7.56
C ILE A 135 2.81 9.98 7.96
N THR A 136 3.03 8.74 7.53
CA THR A 136 4.24 7.98 7.80
C THR A 136 5.48 8.65 7.20
N LEU A 137 5.40 9.16 5.96
CA LEU A 137 6.50 9.87 5.32
C LEU A 137 6.90 11.13 6.09
N THR A 138 5.93 12.03 6.34
CA THR A 138 6.21 13.32 6.98
C THR A 138 6.54 13.17 8.47
N SER A 139 6.10 12.09 9.12
CA SER A 139 6.52 11.73 10.48
C SER A 139 7.93 11.13 10.52
N GLY A 140 8.38 10.50 9.43
CA GLY A 140 9.67 9.82 9.35
C GLY A 140 10.85 10.70 8.94
N ILE A 141 10.60 11.85 8.28
CA ILE A 141 11.65 12.80 7.88
C ILE A 141 11.88 13.79 9.01
N LEU A 142 13.12 13.92 9.48
CA LEU A 142 13.49 14.89 10.50
C LEU A 142 13.92 16.22 9.88
N GLY A 143 13.36 17.32 10.36
CA GLY A 143 13.77 18.69 10.08
C GLY A 143 15.09 19.06 10.74
N LEU A 144 15.56 20.28 10.44
CA LEU A 144 16.83 20.81 10.98
C LEU A 144 16.80 21.02 12.49
N ASP A 145 15.61 21.24 13.07
CA ASP A 145 15.39 21.36 14.52
C ASP A 145 15.21 19.99 15.21
N GLY A 146 15.33 18.90 14.46
CA GLY A 146 15.14 17.53 14.94
C GLY A 146 13.69 17.10 15.08
N LYS A 147 12.71 17.95 14.73
CA LYS A 147 11.29 17.58 14.74
C LYS A 147 10.86 16.96 13.41
N PRO A 148 9.83 16.10 13.39
CA PRO A 148 9.29 15.57 12.14
C PRO A 148 8.75 16.67 11.20
N VAL A 149 8.93 16.47 9.90
CA VAL A 149 8.46 17.37 8.83
C VAL A 149 6.95 17.60 8.86
N ILE A 150 6.17 16.69 9.43
CA ILE A 150 4.72 16.87 9.61
C ILE A 150 4.33 18.14 10.39
N HIS A 151 5.29 18.75 11.11
CA HIS A 151 5.10 20.02 11.83
C HIS A 151 5.60 21.26 11.08
N ASP A 152 6.25 21.11 9.92
CA ASP A 152 6.60 22.19 8.98
C ASP A 152 5.57 22.18 7.85
N SER A 153 4.64 23.15 7.83
CA SER A 153 3.53 23.14 6.88
C SER A 153 3.97 23.20 5.42
N GLU A 154 5.05 23.94 5.12
CA GLU A 154 5.54 24.12 3.75
C GLU A 154 6.22 22.85 3.24
N LEU A 155 7.10 22.27 4.06
CA LEU A 155 7.77 21.01 3.70
C LEU A 155 6.79 19.84 3.70
N SER A 156 5.86 19.78 4.66
CA SER A 156 4.81 18.77 4.69
C SER A 156 4.00 18.82 3.39
N GLU A 157 3.53 19.99 2.96
CA GLU A 157 2.82 20.14 1.68
C GLU A 157 3.65 19.65 0.50
N ALA A 158 4.92 20.07 0.41
CA ALA A 158 5.82 19.65 -0.67
C ALA A 158 6.02 18.12 -0.68
N MET A 159 6.21 17.49 0.48
CA MET A 159 6.37 16.04 0.60
C MET A 159 5.11 15.29 0.15
N ILE A 160 3.93 15.73 0.59
CA ILE A 160 2.67 15.06 0.24
C ILE A 160 2.38 15.22 -1.26
N ARG A 161 2.59 16.41 -1.85
CA ARG A 161 2.43 16.63 -3.30
C ARG A 161 3.43 15.82 -4.11
N GLY A 162 4.69 15.77 -3.65
CA GLY A 162 5.74 14.96 -4.24
C GLY A 162 5.36 13.48 -4.22
N LEU A 163 4.85 12.99 -3.09
CA LEU A 163 4.34 11.63 -2.95
C LEU A 163 3.22 11.33 -3.95
N ALA A 164 2.27 12.24 -4.11
CA ALA A 164 1.14 12.09 -5.02
C ALA A 164 1.56 11.96 -6.49
N ILE A 165 2.45 12.84 -6.97
CA ILE A 165 2.96 12.77 -8.35
C ILE A 165 3.89 11.57 -8.58
N LYS A 166 4.65 11.15 -7.56
CA LYS A 166 5.45 9.89 -7.60
C LYS A 166 4.56 8.65 -7.67
N ALA A 167 3.46 8.62 -6.93
CA ALA A 167 2.48 7.55 -7.01
C ALA A 167 1.82 7.51 -8.40
N LEU A 168 1.48 8.67 -8.98
CA LEU A 168 0.98 8.76 -10.36
C LEU A 168 2.01 8.28 -11.38
N TRP A 169 3.30 8.62 -11.21
CA TRP A 169 4.37 8.05 -12.03
C TRP A 169 4.38 6.52 -11.96
N GLN A 170 4.24 5.95 -10.76
CA GLN A 170 4.19 4.51 -10.59
C GLN A 170 2.99 3.89 -11.29
N VAL A 171 1.81 4.52 -11.23
CA VAL A 171 0.63 4.10 -12.00
C VAL A 171 0.99 4.01 -13.49
N ARG A 172 1.56 5.08 -14.07
CA ARG A 172 1.96 5.10 -15.48
C ARG A 172 3.02 4.07 -15.82
N PHE A 173 3.94 3.82 -14.89
CA PHE A 173 4.96 2.79 -15.07
C PHE A 173 4.33 1.40 -15.11
N LEU A 174 3.43 1.09 -14.19
CA LEU A 174 2.74 -0.19 -14.05
C LEU A 174 1.73 -0.47 -15.19
N GLU A 175 1.07 0.56 -15.73
CA GLU A 175 0.17 0.45 -16.91
C GLU A 175 0.87 -0.18 -18.12
N ARG A 176 2.20 -0.01 -18.24
CA ARG A 176 3.03 -0.60 -19.32
C ARG A 176 3.03 -2.13 -19.29
N SER A 177 2.52 -2.76 -18.24
CA SER A 177 2.34 -4.22 -18.14
C SER A 177 1.05 -4.73 -18.81
N GLY A 178 0.19 -3.82 -19.30
CA GLY A 178 -1.14 -4.16 -19.83
C GLY A 178 -2.15 -4.56 -18.75
N ARG A 179 -1.84 -4.32 -17.48
CA ARG A 179 -2.68 -4.64 -16.31
C ARG A 179 -3.13 -3.35 -15.62
N ARG A 180 -4.28 -3.37 -14.95
CA ARG A 180 -4.79 -2.22 -14.19
C ARG A 180 -3.98 -2.04 -12.90
N PRO A 181 -3.34 -0.88 -12.66
CA PRO A 181 -2.62 -0.66 -11.42
C PRO A 181 -3.54 -0.58 -10.20
N VAL A 182 -3.03 -1.10 -9.08
CA VAL A 182 -3.60 -0.91 -7.74
C VAL A 182 -2.49 -0.37 -6.85
N ILE A 183 -2.61 0.86 -6.36
CA ILE A 183 -1.57 1.52 -5.55
C ILE A 183 -2.04 1.58 -4.10
N PHE A 184 -1.24 1.04 -3.18
CA PHE A 184 -1.50 1.18 -1.75
C PHE A 184 -0.67 2.32 -1.14
N LEU A 185 -1.29 3.11 -0.26
CA LEU A 185 -0.62 4.02 0.65
C LEU A 185 -0.40 3.28 1.98
N ASP A 186 0.84 2.98 2.32
CA ASP A 186 1.20 2.22 3.52
C ASP A 186 1.40 3.18 4.69
N GLU A 187 0.52 3.09 5.69
CA GLU A 187 0.44 4.02 6.83
C GLU A 187 0.62 3.36 8.20
N PRO A 188 1.77 2.71 8.48
CA PRO A 188 2.01 2.11 9.79
C PRO A 188 1.98 3.13 10.94
N SER A 189 2.34 4.40 10.71
CA SER A 189 2.29 5.45 11.75
C SER A 189 0.88 5.75 12.26
N LEU A 190 -0.17 5.42 11.50
CA LEU A 190 -1.55 5.61 11.94
C LEU A 190 -1.96 4.70 13.09
N SER A 191 -1.21 3.61 13.35
CA SER A 191 -1.43 2.76 14.51
C SER A 191 -1.16 3.46 15.85
N GLY A 192 -0.30 4.49 15.85
CA GLY A 192 -0.01 5.33 17.01
C GLY A 192 -0.88 6.59 17.09
N PHE A 193 -1.73 6.82 16.10
CA PHE A 193 -2.61 7.99 16.03
C PHE A 193 -3.64 7.96 17.17
N GLY A 194 -3.94 9.12 17.74
CA GLY A 194 -4.85 9.25 18.89
C GLY A 194 -4.24 8.88 20.24
N SER A 195 -2.96 8.47 20.29
CA SER A 195 -2.21 8.39 21.54
C SER A 195 -2.02 9.78 22.16
N ALA A 196 -1.80 9.86 23.48
CA ALA A 196 -1.56 11.12 24.19
C ALA A 196 -0.35 11.92 23.66
N PHE A 197 0.46 11.31 22.78
CA PHE A 197 1.66 11.89 22.18
C PHE A 197 1.44 12.41 20.75
N SER A 198 0.28 12.18 20.12
CA SER A 198 -0.03 12.68 18.78
C SER A 198 -0.70 14.06 18.85
N SER A 199 0.03 15.12 18.50
CA SER A 199 -0.49 16.50 18.45
C SER A 199 -1.30 16.82 17.19
N ILE A 200 -1.39 15.88 16.24
CA ILE A 200 -2.02 16.09 14.94
C ILE A 200 -3.53 15.88 15.04
N GLN A 201 -4.27 16.84 14.50
CA GLN A 201 -5.73 16.79 14.47
C GLN A 201 -6.22 15.76 13.45
N ARG A 202 -7.27 15.03 13.83
CA ARG A 202 -7.93 14.03 12.97
C ARG A 202 -8.28 14.57 11.58
N GLN A 203 -8.82 15.78 11.50
CA GLN A 203 -9.20 16.39 10.22
C GLN A 203 -8.00 16.61 9.29
N HIS A 204 -6.86 17.02 9.85
CA HIS A 204 -5.65 17.21 9.07
C HIS A 204 -5.13 15.89 8.48
N VAL A 205 -5.23 14.79 9.22
CA VAL A 205 -4.87 13.45 8.71
C VAL A 205 -5.74 13.04 7.52
N ILE A 206 -7.06 13.28 7.60
CA ILE A 206 -7.97 13.01 6.48
C ILE A 206 -7.53 13.81 5.25
N GLU A 207 -7.28 15.11 5.42
CA GLU A 207 -6.91 16.01 4.31
C GLU A 207 -5.60 15.59 3.64
N MET A 208 -4.59 15.19 4.42
CA MET A 208 -3.32 14.71 3.89
C MET A 208 -3.49 13.43 3.06
N LEU A 209 -4.24 12.44 3.58
CA LEU A 209 -4.54 11.20 2.86
C LEU A 209 -5.37 11.47 1.60
N GLN A 210 -6.43 12.27 1.75
CA GLN A 210 -7.37 12.61 0.68
C GLN A 210 -6.68 13.35 -0.46
N MET A 211 -5.69 14.19 -0.19
CA MET A 211 -4.92 14.88 -1.24
C MET A 211 -4.23 13.88 -2.16
N VAL A 212 -3.52 12.88 -1.60
CA VAL A 212 -2.82 11.85 -2.38
C VAL A 212 -3.82 10.97 -3.14
N VAL A 213 -4.87 10.50 -2.45
CA VAL A 213 -5.91 9.65 -3.05
C VAL A 213 -6.61 10.35 -4.21
N SER A 214 -7.05 11.59 -4.01
CA SER A 214 -7.78 12.36 -5.03
C SER A 214 -6.88 12.69 -6.21
N TYR A 215 -5.63 13.09 -5.96
CA TYR A 215 -4.68 13.37 -7.04
C TYR A 215 -4.47 12.16 -7.96
N ILE A 216 -4.30 10.95 -7.41
CA ILE A 216 -4.14 9.73 -8.23
C ILE A 216 -5.41 9.42 -9.03
N LYS A 217 -6.59 9.53 -8.40
CA LYS A 217 -7.89 9.19 -9.01
C LYS A 217 -8.35 10.20 -10.06
N GLU A 218 -8.01 11.48 -9.90
CA GLU A 218 -8.30 12.53 -10.89
C GLU A 218 -7.47 12.37 -12.17
N HIS A 219 -6.30 11.72 -12.07
CA HIS A 219 -5.34 11.60 -13.17
C HIS A 219 -5.23 10.17 -13.71
N SER A 220 -5.92 9.17 -13.17
CA SER A 220 -5.83 7.78 -13.64
C SER A 220 -7.05 6.94 -13.27
N ASP A 221 -7.27 5.86 -14.02
CA ASP A 221 -8.30 4.85 -13.70
C ASP A 221 -7.78 3.76 -12.73
N SER A 222 -6.65 4.01 -12.06
CA SER A 222 -6.09 3.08 -11.08
C SER A 222 -6.96 2.98 -9.83
N LEU A 223 -6.79 1.91 -9.05
CA LEU A 223 -7.43 1.77 -7.75
C LEU A 223 -6.45 2.18 -6.66
N VAL A 224 -6.93 2.95 -5.68
CA VAL A 224 -6.11 3.42 -4.56
C VAL A 224 -6.53 2.73 -3.27
N GLY A 225 -5.61 2.03 -2.65
CA GLY A 225 -5.78 1.40 -1.34
C GLY A 225 -5.05 2.13 -0.23
N ILE A 226 -5.48 1.95 1.01
CA ILE A 226 -4.72 2.34 2.20
C ILE A 226 -4.48 1.09 3.05
N HIS A 227 -3.22 0.85 3.41
CA HIS A 227 -2.81 -0.23 4.30
C HIS A 227 -2.41 0.33 5.67
N CYS A 228 -2.98 -0.23 6.74
CA CYS A 228 -2.53 0.00 8.11
C CYS A 228 -2.51 -1.33 8.87
N CYS A 229 -1.32 -1.71 9.35
CA CYS A 229 -1.10 -2.99 10.03
C CYS A 229 -1.57 -3.01 11.50
N GLY A 230 -1.74 -1.85 12.13
CA GLY A 230 -2.22 -1.74 13.52
C GLY A 230 -3.65 -1.24 13.62
N ASN A 231 -4.21 -1.29 14.84
CA ASN A 231 -5.50 -0.66 15.12
C ASN A 231 -5.41 0.87 14.97
N THR A 232 -6.43 1.47 14.37
CA THR A 232 -6.53 2.92 14.17
C THR A 232 -8.00 3.34 14.10
N ASP A 233 -8.26 4.64 13.91
CA ASP A 233 -9.60 5.13 13.60
C ASP A 233 -9.95 4.80 12.14
N TRP A 234 -10.65 3.68 11.91
CA TRP A 234 -11.01 3.25 10.56
C TRP A 234 -11.98 4.21 9.87
N SER A 235 -12.83 4.92 10.63
CA SER A 235 -13.70 5.96 10.07
C SER A 235 -12.89 7.11 9.46
N MET A 236 -11.66 7.35 9.93
CA MET A 236 -10.74 8.35 9.37
C MET A 236 -10.20 7.92 8.02
N ILE A 237 -9.76 6.66 7.91
CA ILE A 237 -9.27 6.09 6.66
C ILE A 237 -10.41 6.04 5.62
N LEU A 238 -11.61 5.62 6.04
CA LEU A 238 -12.80 5.60 5.19
C LEU A 238 -13.16 7.01 4.66
N ALA A 239 -13.07 8.03 5.51
CA ALA A 239 -13.33 9.42 5.14
C ALA A 239 -12.32 9.98 4.11
N ALA A 240 -11.10 9.42 4.03
CA ALA A 240 -10.11 9.81 3.02
C ALA A 240 -10.43 9.33 1.59
N GLY A 241 -11.47 8.50 1.42
CA GLY A 241 -11.99 8.08 0.13
C GLY A 241 -11.17 7.05 -0.68
N PRO A 242 -10.44 6.09 -0.07
CA PRO A 242 -9.77 5.03 -0.83
C PRO A 242 -10.79 4.13 -1.54
N ASP A 243 -10.35 3.37 -2.54
CA ASP A 243 -11.13 2.29 -3.15
C ASP A 243 -10.98 0.98 -2.38
N ILE A 244 -9.86 0.81 -1.66
CA ILE A 244 -9.51 -0.40 -0.94
C ILE A 244 -9.01 -0.08 0.47
N ILE A 245 -9.47 -0.79 1.48
CA ILE A 245 -8.89 -0.75 2.83
C ILE A 245 -8.23 -2.08 3.13
N ASN A 246 -6.98 -2.03 3.54
CA ASN A 246 -6.23 -3.20 3.97
C ASN A 246 -5.82 -3.09 5.43
N PHE A 247 -6.21 -4.08 6.20
CA PHE A 247 -5.95 -4.16 7.63
C PHE A 247 -5.47 -5.55 8.00
N ASP A 248 -4.83 -5.66 9.16
CA ASP A 248 -4.47 -6.94 9.75
C ASP A 248 -5.71 -7.60 10.35
N ALA A 249 -6.37 -8.41 9.52
CA ALA A 249 -7.50 -9.24 9.86
C ALA A 249 -7.11 -10.42 10.77
N PHE A 250 -5.85 -10.80 10.85
CA PHE A 250 -5.39 -11.82 11.78
C PHE A 250 -5.48 -11.33 13.23
N ALA A 251 -4.88 -10.18 13.53
CA ALA A 251 -4.82 -9.62 14.87
C ALA A 251 -5.97 -8.67 15.23
N PHE A 252 -6.46 -7.86 14.29
CA PHE A 252 -7.34 -6.71 14.58
C PHE A 252 -8.75 -6.80 13.97
N MET A 253 -9.21 -8.00 13.59
CA MET A 253 -10.57 -8.24 13.06
C MET A 253 -11.67 -7.60 13.91
N GLU A 254 -11.64 -7.84 15.23
CA GLU A 254 -12.71 -7.38 16.12
C GLU A 254 -12.79 -5.85 16.16
N HIS A 255 -11.65 -5.16 16.15
CA HIS A 255 -11.58 -3.71 16.16
C HIS A 255 -12.09 -3.10 14.84
N PHE A 256 -11.73 -3.71 13.71
CA PHE A 256 -12.21 -3.30 12.39
C PHE A 256 -13.73 -3.42 12.27
N LEU A 257 -14.31 -4.49 12.84
CA LEU A 257 -15.76 -4.75 12.79
C LEU A 257 -16.60 -3.85 13.71
N LEU A 258 -15.97 -2.94 14.49
CA LEU A 258 -16.66 -1.94 15.30
C LEU A 258 -17.24 -0.76 14.48
N TYR A 259 -17.01 -0.72 13.16
CA TYR A 259 -17.48 0.32 12.24
C TYR A 259 -18.53 -0.20 11.23
N PRO A 260 -19.61 -0.85 11.69
CA PRO A 260 -20.51 -1.59 10.80
C PRO A 260 -21.24 -0.72 9.77
N GLU A 261 -21.60 0.51 10.14
CA GLU A 261 -22.34 1.43 9.27
C GLU A 261 -21.42 1.97 8.17
N GLU A 262 -20.21 2.40 8.53
CA GLU A 262 -19.23 2.93 7.61
C GLU A 262 -18.73 1.86 6.65
N LEU A 263 -18.49 0.63 7.13
CA LEU A 263 -18.14 -0.50 6.28
C LEU A 263 -19.27 -0.89 5.31
N SER A 264 -20.51 -0.86 5.77
CA SER A 264 -21.69 -1.12 4.93
C SER A 264 -21.83 -0.08 3.83
N ALA A 265 -21.68 1.21 4.18
CA ALA A 265 -21.70 2.32 3.23
C ALA A 265 -20.55 2.22 2.21
N PHE A 266 -19.34 1.93 2.68
CA PHE A 266 -18.15 1.77 1.84
C PHE A 266 -18.31 0.66 0.79
N LEU A 267 -18.75 -0.53 1.20
CA LEU A 267 -18.98 -1.66 0.29
C LEU A 267 -20.09 -1.36 -0.72
N LYS A 268 -21.19 -0.71 -0.30
CA LYS A 268 -22.29 -0.31 -1.19
C LYS A 268 -21.86 0.77 -2.20
N ALA A 269 -20.89 1.61 -1.83
CA ALA A 269 -20.28 2.59 -2.73
C ALA A 269 -19.24 1.99 -3.69
N GLY A 270 -18.98 0.67 -3.62
CA GLY A 270 -18.02 -0.03 -4.48
C GLY A 270 -16.63 -0.23 -3.87
N GLY A 271 -16.45 0.14 -2.60
CA GLY A 271 -15.23 -0.10 -1.83
C GLY A 271 -14.91 -1.59 -1.69
N THR A 272 -13.63 -1.89 -1.46
CA THR A 272 -13.08 -3.25 -1.34
C THR A 272 -12.34 -3.43 -0.04
N ILE A 273 -12.48 -4.60 0.59
CA ILE A 273 -11.76 -4.96 1.82
C ILE A 273 -10.65 -5.94 1.46
N ALA A 274 -9.42 -5.60 1.82
CA ALA A 274 -8.27 -6.49 1.76
C ALA A 274 -8.00 -7.06 3.16
N TRP A 275 -8.29 -8.35 3.31
CA TRP A 275 -8.15 -9.11 4.54
C TRP A 275 -6.71 -9.58 4.71
N GLY A 276 -5.92 -8.86 5.51
CA GLY A 276 -4.58 -9.27 5.92
C GLY A 276 -4.66 -10.43 6.90
N ILE A 277 -4.72 -11.65 6.39
CA ILE A 277 -5.12 -12.83 7.16
C ILE A 277 -3.97 -13.81 7.44
N VAL A 278 -2.93 -13.81 6.60
CA VAL A 278 -1.74 -14.62 6.86
C VAL A 278 -0.80 -13.82 7.77
N PRO A 279 -0.55 -14.24 9.02
CA PRO A 279 0.27 -13.47 9.95
C PRO A 279 1.70 -13.35 9.43
N THR A 280 2.38 -12.26 9.80
CA THR A 280 3.80 -12.05 9.48
C THR A 280 4.68 -11.97 10.72
N ALA A 281 4.29 -11.17 11.71
CA ALA A 281 5.04 -11.05 12.97
C ALA A 281 4.94 -12.32 13.83
N ASP A 282 3.73 -12.89 13.92
CA ASP A 282 3.42 -14.08 14.73
C ASP A 282 3.34 -15.35 13.89
N PHE A 283 3.98 -15.39 12.71
CA PHE A 283 3.95 -16.55 11.84
C PHE A 283 4.72 -17.72 12.49
N THR A 284 4.05 -18.86 12.64
CA THR A 284 4.58 -20.07 13.27
C THR A 284 4.95 -21.16 12.25
N GLY A 285 4.38 -21.10 11.05
CA GLY A 285 4.47 -22.15 10.04
C GLY A 285 3.39 -23.23 10.17
N ASP A 286 2.66 -23.25 11.28
CA ASP A 286 1.60 -24.21 11.57
C ASP A 286 0.19 -23.65 11.27
N GLU A 287 0.09 -22.45 10.67
CA GLU A 287 -1.18 -21.82 10.36
C GLU A 287 -2.03 -22.67 9.40
N SER A 288 -3.23 -22.99 9.85
CA SER A 288 -4.22 -23.78 9.10
C SER A 288 -5.00 -22.91 8.12
N ALA A 289 -4.95 -23.24 6.83
CA ALA A 289 -5.77 -22.59 5.82
C ALA A 289 -7.27 -22.66 6.13
N VAL A 290 -7.73 -23.73 6.79
CA VAL A 290 -9.12 -23.91 7.19
C VAL A 290 -9.52 -22.90 8.27
N ASP A 291 -8.66 -22.69 9.26
CA ASP A 291 -8.94 -21.76 10.36
C ASP A 291 -8.88 -20.30 9.92
N LEU A 292 -7.91 -19.96 9.07
CA LEU A 292 -7.81 -18.64 8.45
C LEU A 292 -9.03 -18.35 7.56
N LEU A 293 -9.47 -19.32 6.75
CA LEU A 293 -10.69 -19.21 5.93
C LEU A 293 -11.92 -18.97 6.81
N LYS A 294 -12.07 -19.75 7.89
CA LYS A 294 -13.18 -19.62 8.83
C LYS A 294 -13.20 -18.21 9.44
N LYS A 295 -12.05 -17.70 9.89
CA LYS A 295 -11.94 -16.37 10.47
C LYS A 295 -12.42 -15.26 9.53
N VAL A 296 -12.05 -15.32 8.24
CA VAL A 296 -12.53 -14.36 7.24
C VAL A 296 -14.04 -14.50 7.04
N LYS A 297 -14.57 -15.72 6.95
CA LYS A 297 -16.02 -15.95 6.82
C LYS A 297 -16.83 -15.42 7.99
N ASP A 298 -16.31 -15.55 9.21
CA ASP A 298 -16.95 -15.02 10.41
C ASP A 298 -16.97 -13.47 10.37
N GLY A 299 -15.89 -12.85 9.88
CA GLY A 299 -15.84 -11.41 9.60
C GLY A 299 -16.87 -10.97 8.56
N ILE A 300 -16.95 -11.67 7.42
CA ILE A 300 -17.94 -11.43 6.36
C ILE A 300 -19.36 -11.53 6.92
N SER A 301 -19.64 -12.57 7.69
CA SER A 301 -20.96 -12.79 8.30
C SER A 301 -21.32 -11.67 9.27
N THR A 302 -20.34 -11.09 9.94
CA THR A 302 -20.55 -9.94 10.84
C THR A 302 -20.89 -8.67 10.06
N ILE A 303 -20.18 -8.38 8.96
CA ILE A 303 -20.52 -7.26 8.07
C ILE A 303 -21.90 -7.47 7.43
N ALA A 304 -22.22 -8.69 7.01
CA ALA A 304 -23.47 -9.01 6.31
C ALA A 304 -24.72 -8.73 7.15
N LYS A 305 -24.63 -8.84 8.49
CA LYS A 305 -25.71 -8.46 9.43
C LYS A 305 -26.12 -6.99 9.30
N ASN A 306 -25.28 -6.14 8.72
CA ASN A 306 -25.52 -4.72 8.50
C ASN A 306 -26.02 -4.40 7.07
N GLY A 307 -26.72 -5.36 6.46
CA GLY A 307 -27.45 -5.15 5.21
C GLY A 307 -26.58 -5.11 3.96
N VAL A 308 -25.45 -5.83 3.96
CA VAL A 308 -24.62 -6.09 2.78
C VAL A 308 -24.71 -7.58 2.45
N SER A 309 -24.95 -7.95 1.19
CA SER A 309 -25.00 -9.37 0.82
C SER A 309 -23.62 -10.03 0.91
N HIS A 310 -23.58 -11.31 1.31
CA HIS A 310 -22.34 -12.11 1.31
C HIS A 310 -21.63 -12.07 -0.06
N ARG A 311 -22.41 -12.18 -1.14
CA ARG A 311 -21.92 -12.11 -2.51
C ARG A 311 -21.20 -10.79 -2.80
N LEU A 312 -21.79 -9.65 -2.43
CA LEU A 312 -21.14 -8.36 -2.63
C LEU A 312 -19.84 -8.25 -1.84
N ILE A 313 -19.82 -8.73 -0.59
CA ILE A 313 -18.58 -8.72 0.22
C ILE A 313 -17.52 -9.60 -0.44
N ALA A 314 -17.89 -10.78 -0.94
CA ALA A 314 -17.00 -11.69 -1.64
C ALA A 314 -16.40 -11.09 -2.93
N GLU A 315 -17.25 -10.51 -3.79
CA GLU A 315 -16.85 -9.78 -5.00
C GLU A 315 -15.91 -8.61 -4.66
N ARG A 316 -16.04 -8.03 -3.45
CA ARG A 316 -15.26 -6.91 -2.93
C ARG A 316 -14.22 -7.31 -1.89
N SER A 317 -13.67 -8.52 -2.00
CA SER A 317 -12.64 -9.01 -1.09
C SER A 317 -11.34 -9.35 -1.78
N ILE A 318 -10.23 -8.98 -1.14
CA ILE A 318 -8.85 -9.36 -1.47
C ILE A 318 -8.26 -10.05 -0.24
N ILE A 319 -7.37 -11.03 -0.39
CA ILE A 319 -6.62 -11.61 0.73
C ILE A 319 -5.13 -11.22 0.61
N THR A 320 -4.53 -10.89 1.74
CA THR A 320 -3.12 -10.49 1.82
C THR A 320 -2.45 -11.12 3.05
N PRO A 321 -1.12 -11.05 3.17
CA PRO A 321 -0.49 -11.12 4.48
C PRO A 321 -0.95 -9.96 5.38
N SER A 322 -0.84 -10.11 6.70
CA SER A 322 -1.21 -9.10 7.69
C SER A 322 -0.41 -7.81 7.58
N CYS A 323 0.87 -7.90 7.19
CA CYS A 323 1.78 -6.78 6.99
C CYS A 323 2.86 -7.15 5.97
N GLY A 324 3.86 -6.29 5.77
CA GLY A 324 5.07 -6.62 5.02
C GLY A 324 5.84 -7.79 5.65
N MET A 325 6.55 -8.55 4.82
CA MET A 325 7.34 -9.72 5.26
C MET A 325 8.82 -9.40 5.42
N GLY A 326 9.23 -8.14 5.28
CA GLY A 326 10.63 -7.73 5.29
C GLY A 326 11.42 -8.14 6.54
N SER A 327 10.77 -8.36 7.68
CA SER A 327 11.39 -8.82 8.94
C SER A 327 11.45 -10.34 9.10
N MET A 328 10.73 -11.10 8.28
CA MET A 328 10.66 -12.56 8.38
C MET A 328 11.96 -13.22 7.87
N THR A 329 12.12 -14.51 8.16
CA THR A 329 13.13 -15.32 7.46
C THR A 329 12.68 -15.60 6.02
N PRO A 330 13.59 -15.87 5.07
CA PRO A 330 13.21 -16.27 3.72
C PRO A 330 12.31 -17.51 3.67
N ASP A 331 12.56 -18.51 4.52
CA ASP A 331 11.77 -19.76 4.53
C ASP A 331 10.35 -19.53 5.05
N ASP A 332 10.20 -18.74 6.12
CA ASP A 332 8.88 -18.37 6.65
C ASP A 332 8.09 -17.52 5.64
N ALA A 333 8.75 -16.57 4.97
CA ALA A 333 8.11 -15.74 3.95
C ALA A 333 7.65 -16.57 2.75
N ARG A 334 8.42 -17.57 2.30
CA ARG A 334 7.98 -18.50 1.24
C ARG A 334 6.80 -19.35 1.72
N SER A 335 6.83 -19.84 2.94
CA SER A 335 5.72 -20.61 3.53
C SER A 335 4.44 -19.78 3.61
N ALA A 336 4.53 -18.53 4.08
CA ALA A 336 3.42 -17.59 4.15
C ALA A 336 2.84 -17.26 2.77
N LEU A 337 3.68 -17.03 1.75
CA LEU A 337 3.22 -16.79 0.38
C LEU A 337 2.52 -18.01 -0.23
N ASN A 338 3.01 -19.22 0.03
CA ASN A 338 2.35 -20.45 -0.42
C ASN A 338 1.03 -20.68 0.31
N LEU A 339 0.95 -20.42 1.61
CA LEU A 339 -0.30 -20.47 2.39
C LEU A 339 -1.33 -19.47 1.84
N LEU A 340 -0.92 -18.24 1.54
CA LEU A 340 -1.78 -17.23 0.93
C LEU A 340 -2.32 -17.68 -0.45
N ALA A 341 -1.45 -18.23 -1.29
CA ALA A 341 -1.84 -18.77 -2.58
C ALA A 341 -2.81 -19.97 -2.45
N GLY A 342 -2.62 -20.81 -1.42
CA GLY A 342 -3.53 -21.91 -1.09
C GLY A 342 -4.90 -21.43 -0.61
N LEU A 343 -4.94 -20.41 0.25
CA LEU A 343 -6.18 -19.79 0.74
C LEU A 343 -7.05 -19.27 -0.41
N ARG A 344 -6.45 -18.62 -1.41
CA ARG A 344 -7.17 -18.16 -2.60
C ARG A 344 -7.95 -19.30 -3.26
N ASN A 345 -7.32 -20.46 -3.44
CA ASN A 345 -7.95 -21.61 -4.07
C ASN A 345 -9.11 -22.14 -3.20
N ALA A 346 -8.93 -22.18 -1.88
CA ALA A 346 -9.97 -22.60 -0.94
C ALA A 346 -11.22 -21.68 -0.96
N PHE A 347 -11.06 -20.37 -1.19
CA PHE A 347 -12.19 -19.46 -1.41
C PHE A 347 -12.92 -19.74 -2.73
N GLN A 348 -12.19 -20.02 -3.81
CA GLN A 348 -12.75 -20.30 -5.13
C GLN A 348 -13.54 -21.61 -5.16
N ASP A 349 -13.06 -22.65 -4.47
CA ASP A 349 -13.71 -23.97 -4.42
C ASP A 349 -15.06 -23.95 -3.69
N GLN A 350 -15.30 -22.95 -2.84
CA GLN A 350 -16.50 -22.87 -2.00
C GLN A 350 -17.62 -21.99 -2.59
N ASN A 351 -17.48 -21.51 -3.84
CA ASN A 351 -18.48 -20.73 -4.59
C ASN A 351 -19.12 -19.60 -3.75
N LEU A 352 -18.29 -18.83 -3.05
CA LEU A 352 -18.73 -17.62 -2.32
C LEU A 352 -19.02 -16.45 -3.25
#